data_AF-A0A0C3EMM7-F1
#
_entry.id   AF-A0A0C3EMM7-F1
#
_cell.length_a   1.000
_cell.length_b   1.000
_cell.length_c   1.000
_cell.angle_alpha   90.00
_cell.angle_beta   90.00
_cell.angle_gamma   90.00
#
_symmetry.space_group_name_H-M   'P 1'
#
loop_
_entity.id
_entity.type
_entity.pdbx_description
1 polymer ?
#
loop_
_entity_poly.entity_id
_entity_poly.type
_entity_poly.pdbx_seq_one_letter_code
_entity_poly.pdbx_strand_id
1 'polypeptide(L)'
;MSVVRINETQPLSGAITDLPDNIYGNYNSPLYQLIQGGLRNQPTTDPNPILFLQKYSSANRNQNSSEWEQGGLYSQLTKVTGNAYGAAITGNARATGGSGDSIGIHARCSRVTPGGRGYALWGYFSGQVQSSEASHAAELNANVTYDPGYGSNHQLVRVCMADRSADTNRFGSALTVGRNTKGGDNNGFHTGLRFEAGSIVRNTGNDGEAIRVDAPISSSGSIGGLRFARAHTSHGGVFKYAFKTDEAVFADNEVGRLGVTQRLSWYSNGARRVSLVGGNTTLSITGGALNIANPVSDTGLQIAGTKVLGQRKGGWGGVSGTTSRAQFNTSNVTTSQLAERVKALIEDLTGHGLIGA
;
A
#
# COMPACT_ATOMS: atom_id res chain seq x y z
N MET A 1 47.83 10.84 -10.78
CA MET A 1 47.35 10.31 -9.48
C MET A 1 48.34 10.73 -8.41
N SER A 2 48.00 11.67 -7.53
CA SER A 2 48.81 11.94 -6.33
C SER A 2 48.36 10.98 -5.23
N VAL A 3 49.18 9.97 -4.95
CA VAL A 3 49.02 9.11 -3.77
C VAL A 3 49.36 9.96 -2.55
N VAL A 4 48.34 10.38 -1.79
CA VAL A 4 48.58 10.96 -0.46
C VAL A 4 48.94 9.80 0.45
N ARG A 5 50.25 9.67 0.76
CA ARG A 5 50.76 8.74 1.76
C ARG A 5 50.53 9.36 3.13
N ILE A 6 49.77 8.67 3.99
CA ILE A 6 49.84 8.92 5.43
C ILE A 6 51.05 8.12 5.92
N ASN A 7 52.00 8.83 6.52
CA ASN A 7 53.27 8.30 7.00
C ASN A 7 53.07 7.14 7.99
N GLU A 8 53.40 5.93 7.58
CA GLU A 8 53.89 4.89 8.49
C GLU A 8 55.23 4.38 7.96
N THR A 9 56.27 4.63 8.73
CA THR A 9 57.66 4.30 8.47
C THR A 9 57.87 2.79 8.64
N GLN A 10 57.57 1.97 7.63
CA GLN A 10 58.13 0.61 7.46
C GLN A 10 58.28 0.30 5.95
N PRO A 11 59.42 -0.25 5.50
CA PRO A 11 59.60 -0.61 4.09
C PRO A 11 58.80 -1.88 3.75
N LEU A 12 57.89 -1.78 2.79
CA LEU A 12 57.12 -2.92 2.26
C LEU A 12 58.02 -3.82 1.41
N SER A 13 58.51 -4.94 1.97
CA SER A 13 59.05 -6.06 1.20
C SER A 13 57.96 -7.13 1.01
N GLY A 14 57.12 -6.95 0.01
CA GLY A 14 56.13 -7.92 -0.42
C GLY A 14 55.52 -7.45 -1.71
N ALA A 15 55.76 -8.18 -2.80
CA ALA A 15 55.02 -7.95 -4.04
C ALA A 15 53.53 -8.10 -3.73
N ILE A 16 52.72 -7.14 -4.16
CA ILE A 16 51.25 -7.21 -4.06
C ILE A 16 50.82 -8.29 -5.05
N THR A 17 50.75 -9.55 -4.61
CA THR A 17 50.39 -10.70 -5.46
C THR A 17 48.92 -11.06 -5.43
N ASP A 18 48.14 -10.54 -4.46
CA ASP A 18 46.71 -10.82 -4.34
C ASP A 18 45.92 -9.53 -4.25
N LEU A 19 45.43 -9.05 -5.40
CA LEU A 19 44.32 -8.09 -5.42
C LEU A 19 43.03 -8.92 -5.42
N PRO A 20 42.22 -8.90 -4.35
CA PRO A 20 40.96 -9.64 -4.34
C PRO A 20 40.00 -9.08 -5.39
N ASP A 21 39.22 -9.95 -6.01
CA ASP A 21 38.19 -9.57 -7.00
C ASP A 21 37.29 -8.45 -6.46
N ASN A 22 37.09 -7.40 -7.27
CA ASN A 22 36.10 -6.36 -6.98
C ASN A 22 34.70 -6.82 -7.43
N ILE A 23 33.65 -6.05 -7.12
CA ILE A 23 32.26 -6.40 -7.51
C ILE A 23 32.01 -6.37 -9.04
N TYR A 24 33.00 -5.93 -9.84
CA TYR A 24 32.95 -5.80 -11.30
C TYR A 24 33.80 -6.87 -12.03
N GLY A 25 34.57 -7.72 -11.33
CA GLY A 25 35.38 -8.81 -11.90
C GLY A 25 36.88 -8.51 -12.07
N ASN A 26 37.65 -9.55 -12.43
CA ASN A 26 39.13 -9.56 -12.52
C ASN A 26 39.72 -8.40 -13.35
N TYR A 27 40.69 -7.68 -12.77
CA TYR A 27 41.51 -6.69 -13.47
C TYR A 27 42.47 -7.39 -14.44
N ASN A 28 42.09 -7.51 -15.71
CA ASN A 28 42.99 -8.06 -16.73
C ASN A 28 44.07 -7.04 -17.13
N SER A 29 45.31 -7.30 -16.68
CA SER A 29 46.60 -6.77 -17.16
C SER A 29 46.97 -5.29 -16.85
N PRO A 30 48.22 -5.01 -16.42
CA PRO A 30 48.71 -3.66 -16.09
C PRO A 30 48.73 -2.63 -17.24
N LEU A 31 48.53 -3.06 -18.50
CA LEU A 31 48.79 -2.21 -19.67
C LEU A 31 47.55 -1.58 -20.34
N TYR A 32 46.34 -1.88 -19.87
CA TYR A 32 45.10 -1.34 -20.46
C TYR A 32 44.40 -0.25 -19.63
N GLN A 33 45.07 0.30 -18.61
CA GLN A 33 44.60 1.48 -17.87
C GLN A 33 44.84 2.82 -18.58
N LEU A 34 45.41 2.84 -19.79
CA LEU A 34 45.34 4.04 -20.63
C LEU A 34 43.93 4.17 -21.18
N ILE A 35 43.11 4.92 -20.45
CA ILE A 35 41.96 5.66 -20.96
C ILE A 35 40.87 4.72 -21.50
N GLN A 36 39.88 4.40 -20.66
CA GLN A 36 38.54 4.03 -21.14
C GLN A 36 37.84 5.24 -21.78
N GLY A 37 38.48 5.84 -22.77
CA GLY A 37 37.84 6.68 -23.76
C GLY A 37 37.53 5.78 -24.92
N GLY A 38 36.36 5.12 -24.88
CA GLY A 38 35.77 4.71 -26.15
C GLY A 38 35.78 5.95 -27.05
N LEU A 39 36.41 5.85 -28.22
CA LEU A 39 36.38 6.94 -29.17
C LEU A 39 34.93 7.13 -29.60
N ARG A 40 34.54 8.34 -30.02
CA ARG A 40 33.17 8.67 -30.47
C ARG A 40 32.60 7.65 -31.47
N ASN A 41 33.47 7.00 -32.24
CA ASN A 41 33.19 6.01 -33.28
C ASN A 41 33.32 4.54 -32.84
N GLN A 42 33.81 4.25 -31.63
CA GLN A 42 33.94 2.91 -31.05
C GLN A 42 33.69 2.97 -29.53
N PRO A 43 32.42 3.03 -29.07
CA PRO A 43 32.11 3.01 -27.64
C PRO A 43 32.53 1.66 -27.03
N THR A 44 33.05 1.68 -25.79
CA THR A 44 33.38 0.45 -25.06
C THR A 44 32.10 -0.34 -24.75
N THR A 45 32.14 -1.65 -24.98
CA THR A 45 31.06 -2.58 -24.59
C THR A 45 31.11 -2.95 -23.10
N ASP A 46 32.17 -2.55 -22.40
CA ASP A 46 32.43 -2.89 -20.99
C ASP A 46 32.90 -1.65 -20.20
N PRO A 47 31.98 -0.89 -19.56
CA PRO A 47 32.31 0.33 -18.83
C PRO A 47 32.85 0.02 -17.43
N ASN A 48 34.10 0.43 -17.16
CA ASN A 48 34.74 0.35 -15.83
C ASN A 48 34.71 1.72 -15.13
N PRO A 49 34.72 1.76 -13.79
CA PRO A 49 34.73 3.00 -13.04
C PRO A 49 36.06 3.76 -13.22
N ILE A 50 35.98 5.08 -13.42
CA ILE A 50 37.14 5.98 -13.57
C ILE A 50 37.87 6.22 -12.23
N LEU A 51 37.17 6.06 -11.10
CA LEU A 51 37.73 6.12 -9.75
C LEU A 51 37.08 5.02 -8.90
N PHE A 52 37.91 4.18 -8.27
CA PHE A 52 37.48 3.11 -7.38
C PHE A 52 38.24 3.19 -6.06
N LEU A 53 37.49 3.35 -4.97
CA LEU A 53 38.02 3.36 -3.60
C LEU A 53 37.39 2.18 -2.85
N GLN A 54 38.19 1.17 -2.51
CA GLN A 54 37.75 -0.01 -1.76
C GLN A 54 38.61 -0.18 -0.52
N LYS A 55 37.96 -0.44 0.62
CA LYS A 55 38.63 -0.80 1.87
C LYS A 55 38.32 -2.25 2.20
N TYR A 56 39.35 -3.07 2.37
CA TYR A 56 39.24 -4.37 3.04
C TYR A 56 39.45 -4.14 4.54
N SER A 57 38.58 -4.72 5.37
CA SER A 57 38.68 -4.61 6.83
C SER A 57 38.17 -5.89 7.47
N SER A 58 38.87 -6.39 8.48
CA SER A 58 38.33 -7.32 9.48
C SER A 58 37.87 -6.53 10.70
N ALA A 59 36.79 -6.96 11.33
CA ALA A 59 36.26 -6.34 12.53
C ALA A 59 35.60 -7.42 13.40
N ASN A 60 35.98 -7.47 14.67
CA ASN A 60 35.47 -8.44 15.63
C ASN A 60 34.51 -7.77 16.63
N ARG A 61 33.52 -8.54 17.09
CA ARG A 61 32.70 -8.18 18.24
C ARG A 61 33.40 -8.72 19.49
N ASN A 62 33.72 -7.85 20.44
CA ASN A 62 34.27 -8.30 21.71
C ASN A 62 33.21 -9.11 22.48
N GLN A 63 33.59 -10.25 23.08
CA GLN A 63 32.62 -11.19 23.68
C GLN A 63 31.99 -10.66 24.99
N ASN A 64 32.65 -9.69 25.66
CA ASN A 64 32.25 -9.22 27.00
C ASN A 64 32.04 -7.69 27.14
N SER A 65 32.11 -6.91 26.06
CA SER A 65 31.79 -5.47 26.11
C SER A 65 30.84 -5.09 24.98
N SER A 66 30.06 -4.03 25.16
CA SER A 66 29.20 -3.43 24.13
C SER A 66 29.99 -2.80 22.96
N GLU A 67 31.27 -3.13 22.82
CA GLU A 67 32.22 -2.51 21.91
C GLU A 67 32.38 -3.37 20.65
N TRP A 68 32.46 -2.67 19.52
CA TRP A 68 32.57 -3.26 18.19
C TRP A 68 33.73 -2.60 17.47
N GLU A 69 34.62 -3.38 16.87
CA GLU A 69 35.55 -2.84 15.88
C GLU A 69 34.74 -2.40 14.64
N GLN A 70 35.06 -1.22 14.07
CA GLN A 70 34.32 -0.68 12.92
C GLN A 70 35.22 -0.52 11.69
N GLY A 71 34.96 -1.31 10.65
CA GLY A 71 35.54 -1.11 9.32
C GLY A 71 34.80 -0.01 8.54
N GLY A 72 35.11 1.27 8.79
CA GLY A 72 34.49 2.41 8.09
C GLY A 72 35.33 3.03 6.98
N LEU A 73 34.67 3.66 5.99
CA LEU A 73 35.22 4.65 5.06
C LEU A 73 34.45 5.96 5.30
N TYR A 74 35.11 7.00 5.82
CA TYR A 74 34.44 8.21 6.29
C TYR A 74 34.59 9.38 5.30
N SER A 75 33.50 10.09 5.04
CA SER A 75 33.47 11.45 4.49
C SER A 75 32.62 12.31 5.43
N GLN A 76 33.17 13.41 5.96
CA GLN A 76 32.48 14.29 6.92
C GLN A 76 32.57 15.75 6.48
N LEU A 77 31.45 16.47 6.62
CA LEU A 77 31.39 17.93 6.55
C LEU A 77 30.91 18.48 7.89
N THR A 78 31.65 19.43 8.48
CA THR A 78 31.21 20.20 9.64
C THR A 78 30.95 21.65 9.22
N LYS A 79 29.68 22.08 9.25
CA LYS A 79 29.30 23.46 8.94
C LYS A 79 29.34 24.31 10.21
N VAL A 80 30.32 25.22 10.31
CA VAL A 80 30.56 26.04 11.51
C VAL A 80 29.69 27.31 11.57
N THR A 81 29.30 27.89 10.42
CA THR A 81 28.50 29.13 10.31
C THR A 81 27.89 29.26 8.89
N GLY A 82 27.02 30.25 8.66
CA GLY A 82 26.47 30.65 7.36
C GLY A 82 25.05 30.15 7.07
N ASN A 83 24.44 30.70 6.03
CA ASN A 83 23.01 30.63 5.68
C ASN A 83 22.67 29.70 4.48
N ALA A 84 23.65 28.97 3.93
CA ALA A 84 23.45 27.93 2.91
C ALA A 84 23.43 26.49 3.49
N TYR A 85 23.04 25.48 2.71
CA TYR A 85 23.15 24.07 3.12
C TYR A 85 24.60 23.56 3.11
N GLY A 86 24.92 22.53 3.90
CA GLY A 86 26.19 21.80 3.84
C GLY A 86 25.96 20.36 3.37
N ALA A 87 26.75 19.88 2.41
CA ALA A 87 26.66 18.51 1.90
C ALA A 87 28.03 17.80 1.96
N ALA A 88 28.07 16.61 2.58
CA ALA A 88 29.30 15.81 2.71
C ALA A 88 29.58 14.91 1.48
N ILE A 89 28.54 14.60 0.70
CA ILE A 89 28.60 13.79 -0.53
C ILE A 89 27.50 14.31 -1.47
N THR A 90 27.81 14.54 -2.75
CA THR A 90 26.84 14.95 -3.78
C THR A 90 27.18 14.28 -5.11
N GLY A 91 26.18 13.79 -5.83
CA GLY A 91 26.36 13.22 -7.17
C GLY A 91 25.35 13.83 -8.15
N ASN A 92 25.82 14.16 -9.35
CA ASN A 92 25.07 14.84 -10.39
C ASN A 92 25.33 14.17 -11.74
N ALA A 93 24.27 13.94 -12.52
CA ALA A 93 24.38 13.46 -13.90
C ALA A 93 23.49 14.34 -14.78
N ARG A 94 24.06 14.83 -15.90
CA ARG A 94 23.39 15.71 -16.85
C ARG A 94 23.64 15.19 -18.27
N ALA A 95 22.57 14.79 -18.96
CA ALA A 95 22.60 14.53 -20.39
C ALA A 95 22.22 15.79 -21.18
N THR A 96 22.96 16.10 -22.25
CA THR A 96 22.71 17.26 -23.13
C THR A 96 22.40 16.86 -24.58
N GLY A 97 22.29 15.56 -24.86
CA GLY A 97 21.96 14.97 -26.17
C GLY A 97 22.21 13.45 -26.19
N GLY A 98 21.63 12.74 -27.16
CA GLY A 98 21.69 11.27 -27.27
C GLY A 98 20.60 10.54 -26.48
N SER A 99 20.59 9.21 -26.55
CA SER A 99 19.71 8.31 -25.78
C SER A 99 20.50 7.58 -24.69
N GLY A 100 19.96 7.52 -23.47
CA GLY A 100 20.56 6.80 -22.33
C GLY A 100 20.13 7.34 -20.97
N ASP A 101 20.23 6.51 -19.93
CA ASP A 101 19.88 6.87 -18.56
C ASP A 101 21.01 7.66 -17.88
N SER A 102 20.65 8.67 -17.08
CA SER A 102 21.59 9.43 -16.25
C SER A 102 21.43 9.03 -14.78
N ILE A 103 22.53 8.72 -14.10
CA ILE A 103 22.54 8.29 -12.70
C ILE A 103 23.44 9.23 -11.89
N GLY A 104 22.86 10.05 -11.00
CA GLY A 104 23.62 11.01 -10.19
C GLY A 104 24.37 10.37 -9.02
N ILE A 105 23.75 9.41 -8.32
CA ILE A 105 24.34 8.65 -7.21
C ILE A 105 23.94 7.19 -7.37
N HIS A 106 24.90 6.27 -7.26
CA HIS A 106 24.66 4.83 -7.36
C HIS A 106 25.29 4.11 -6.17
N ALA A 107 24.47 3.52 -5.31
CA ALA A 107 24.94 2.73 -4.17
C ALA A 107 24.48 1.27 -4.31
N ARG A 108 25.39 0.31 -4.14
CA ARG A 108 25.14 -1.14 -4.23
C ARG A 108 25.75 -1.86 -3.04
N CYS A 109 25.12 -2.93 -2.60
CA CYS A 109 25.65 -3.84 -1.58
C CYS A 109 25.46 -5.29 -2.06
N SER A 110 26.51 -6.10 -2.00
CA SER A 110 26.47 -7.54 -2.30
C SER A 110 26.92 -8.32 -1.07
N ARG A 111 26.30 -9.47 -0.82
CA ARG A 111 26.59 -10.32 0.32
C ARG A 111 26.50 -11.79 -0.04
N VAL A 112 27.49 -12.55 0.38
CA VAL A 112 27.61 -14.01 0.12
C VAL A 112 27.75 -14.85 1.40
N THR A 113 27.70 -14.24 2.58
CA THR A 113 27.88 -14.95 3.87
C THR A 113 26.54 -15.27 4.55
N PRO A 114 26.44 -16.31 5.40
CA PRO A 114 25.25 -16.56 6.23
C PRO A 114 25.10 -15.55 7.40
N GLY A 115 23.88 -15.17 7.81
CA GLY A 115 23.60 -14.55 9.12
C GLY A 115 23.81 -13.03 9.34
N GLY A 116 24.13 -12.25 8.32
CA GLY A 116 24.46 -10.82 8.38
C GLY A 116 23.58 -9.96 7.46
N ARG A 117 23.71 -8.65 7.55
CA ARG A 117 22.81 -7.69 6.88
C ARG A 117 23.59 -6.81 5.93
N GLY A 118 23.06 -6.59 4.73
CA GLY A 118 23.62 -5.68 3.73
C GLY A 118 22.72 -4.46 3.56
N TYR A 119 23.31 -3.28 3.44
CA TYR A 119 22.60 -2.01 3.26
C TYR A 119 23.27 -1.25 2.12
N ALA A 120 22.53 -0.97 1.05
CA ALA A 120 23.04 -0.14 -0.03
C ALA A 120 22.96 1.36 0.32
N LEU A 121 21.97 1.76 1.13
CA LEU A 121 21.80 3.10 1.66
C LEU A 121 21.29 2.99 3.11
N TRP A 122 21.75 3.88 3.99
CA TRP A 122 21.29 3.98 5.38
C TRP A 122 21.36 5.44 5.82
N GLY A 123 20.31 5.92 6.48
CA GLY A 123 20.23 7.27 7.03
C GLY A 123 19.77 7.21 8.47
N TYR A 124 20.33 8.06 9.31
CA TYR A 124 19.98 8.19 10.72
C TYR A 124 20.06 9.64 11.13
N PHE A 125 19.07 10.05 11.91
CA PHE A 125 19.04 11.35 12.55
C PHE A 125 18.97 11.15 14.07
N SER A 126 19.85 11.84 14.79
CA SER A 126 19.77 12.01 16.23
C SER A 126 19.86 13.49 16.57
N GLY A 127 18.90 14.00 17.34
CA GLY A 127 18.95 15.35 17.86
C GLY A 127 18.11 15.44 19.13
N GLN A 128 18.61 16.19 20.11
CA GLN A 128 17.82 16.62 21.27
C GLN A 128 17.15 17.94 20.90
N VAL A 129 16.10 17.85 20.10
CA VAL A 129 15.44 19.01 19.51
C VAL A 129 14.49 19.63 20.54
N GLN A 130 14.66 20.90 20.88
CA GLN A 130 13.76 21.64 21.78
C GLN A 130 12.80 22.48 20.93
N SER A 131 11.51 22.11 20.95
CA SER A 131 10.39 22.76 20.24
C SER A 131 10.40 22.71 18.70
N SER A 132 9.28 22.24 18.11
CA SER A 132 8.74 22.50 16.75
C SER A 132 9.66 22.50 15.51
N GLU A 133 10.86 21.96 15.57
CA GLU A 133 11.78 21.90 14.42
C GLU A 133 11.64 20.59 13.64
N ALA A 134 11.57 20.69 12.31
CA ALA A 134 11.46 19.53 11.42
C ALA A 134 12.81 18.78 11.32
N SER A 135 12.77 17.46 11.45
CA SER A 135 13.96 16.61 11.36
C SER A 135 13.68 15.43 10.44
N HIS A 136 14.52 15.25 9.41
CA HIS A 136 14.37 14.20 8.41
C HIS A 136 15.68 13.44 8.23
N ALA A 137 15.62 12.11 8.17
CA ALA A 137 16.77 11.28 7.84
C ALA A 137 17.05 11.26 6.32
N ALA A 138 16.04 11.58 5.50
CA ALA A 138 16.13 11.73 4.05
C ALA A 138 14.96 12.59 3.54
N GLU A 139 15.21 13.39 2.50
CA GLU A 139 14.21 14.16 1.77
C GLU A 139 14.49 14.01 0.26
N LEU A 140 13.43 13.83 -0.53
CA LEU A 140 13.51 13.65 -1.98
C LEU A 140 12.64 14.70 -2.66
N ASN A 141 13.26 15.56 -3.46
CA ASN A 141 12.58 16.62 -4.19
C ASN A 141 12.87 16.49 -5.69
N ALA A 142 11.85 16.66 -6.51
CA ALA A 142 11.98 16.70 -7.97
C ALA A 142 11.18 17.86 -8.54
N ASN A 143 11.73 18.48 -9.58
CA ASN A 143 11.05 19.51 -10.36
C ASN A 143 10.96 19.04 -11.82
N VAL A 144 9.78 19.12 -12.42
CA VAL A 144 9.52 18.78 -13.81
C VAL A 144 8.77 19.93 -14.48
N THR A 145 9.23 20.34 -15.67
CA THR A 145 8.66 21.49 -16.40
C THR A 145 7.49 21.09 -17.31
N TYR A 146 7.33 19.80 -17.60
CA TYR A 146 6.31 19.27 -18.48
C TYR A 146 5.45 18.26 -17.73
N ASP A 147 4.12 18.39 -17.83
CA ASP A 147 3.18 17.41 -17.31
C ASP A 147 3.09 16.23 -18.28
N PRO A 148 3.60 15.05 -17.90
CA PRO A 148 3.58 13.86 -18.76
C PRO A 148 2.18 13.23 -18.89
N GLY A 149 1.17 13.72 -18.17
CA GLY A 149 -0.19 13.20 -18.17
C GLY A 149 -0.40 11.99 -17.26
N TYR A 150 -1.67 11.63 -17.02
CA TYR A 150 -2.08 10.50 -16.18
C TYR A 150 -1.62 9.17 -16.77
N GLY A 151 -0.98 8.32 -15.97
CA GLY A 151 -0.48 7.00 -16.38
C GLY A 151 0.91 6.99 -17.03
N SER A 152 1.63 8.11 -16.97
CA SER A 152 2.99 8.26 -17.51
C SER A 152 4.10 7.77 -16.57
N ASN A 153 5.35 7.78 -17.06
CA ASN A 153 6.50 7.12 -16.42
C ASN A 153 7.27 7.96 -15.37
N HIS A 154 6.86 9.20 -15.07
CA HIS A 154 7.58 10.01 -14.08
C HIS A 154 7.35 9.45 -12.66
N GLN A 155 8.43 9.08 -11.98
CA GLN A 155 8.39 8.46 -10.64
C GLN A 155 9.49 9.04 -9.78
N LEU A 156 9.13 9.57 -8.59
CA LEU A 156 10.11 10.07 -7.62
C LEU A 156 10.83 8.92 -6.89
N VAL A 157 10.06 7.88 -6.55
CA VAL A 157 10.56 6.66 -5.93
C VAL A 157 9.96 5.47 -6.66
N ARG A 158 10.83 4.54 -7.07
CA ARG A 158 10.44 3.27 -7.69
C ARG A 158 11.14 2.14 -6.97
N VAL A 159 10.38 1.15 -6.51
CA VAL A 159 10.92 -0.09 -5.94
C VAL A 159 10.62 -1.21 -6.92
N CYS A 160 11.66 -1.91 -7.39
CA CYS A 160 11.53 -2.99 -8.36
C CYS A 160 12.40 -4.18 -7.98
N MET A 161 11.95 -5.37 -8.39
CA MET A 161 12.78 -6.57 -8.37
C MET A 161 13.45 -6.73 -9.73
N ALA A 162 14.78 -6.82 -9.73
CA ALA A 162 15.56 -7.21 -10.91
C ALA A 162 15.96 -8.68 -10.74
N ASP A 163 15.03 -9.59 -10.97
CA ASP A 163 15.35 -11.02 -11.03
C ASP A 163 15.62 -11.43 -12.49
N ARG A 164 16.60 -12.33 -12.67
CA ARG A 164 17.07 -12.83 -13.97
C ARG A 164 16.78 -14.32 -14.18
N SER A 165 16.13 -15.01 -13.24
CA SER A 165 15.84 -16.44 -13.34
C SER A 165 14.35 -16.74 -13.58
N ALA A 166 14.06 -17.90 -14.15
CA ALA A 166 12.70 -18.35 -14.45
C ALA A 166 12.05 -18.94 -13.18
N ASP A 167 10.99 -18.25 -12.74
CA ASP A 167 9.91 -18.65 -11.83
C ASP A 167 10.24 -19.01 -10.37
N THR A 168 9.43 -18.44 -9.45
CA THR A 168 9.33 -18.65 -7.97
C THR A 168 10.04 -17.70 -7.01
N ASN A 169 10.92 -16.80 -7.46
CA ASN A 169 11.55 -15.84 -6.54
C ASN A 169 10.61 -14.70 -6.14
N ARG A 170 10.60 -14.35 -4.85
CA ARG A 170 9.75 -13.30 -4.30
C ARG A 170 10.48 -12.53 -3.20
N PHE A 171 10.32 -11.21 -3.18
CA PHE A 171 10.62 -10.42 -1.99
C PHE A 171 9.48 -10.56 -0.97
N GLY A 172 9.82 -10.64 0.32
CA GLY A 172 8.82 -10.68 1.38
C GLY A 172 8.07 -9.36 1.60
N SER A 173 8.72 -8.23 1.30
CA SER A 173 8.14 -6.88 1.43
C SER A 173 8.96 -5.85 0.65
N ALA A 174 8.30 -4.90 -0.01
CA ALA A 174 8.96 -3.78 -0.69
C ALA A 174 9.22 -2.58 0.24
N LEU A 175 8.28 -2.28 1.14
CA LEU A 175 8.38 -1.21 2.14
C LEU A 175 7.81 -1.71 3.47
N THR A 176 8.46 -1.36 4.58
CA THR A 176 7.98 -1.68 5.92
C THR A 176 8.17 -0.48 6.85
N VAL A 177 7.18 -0.24 7.72
CA VAL A 177 7.31 0.68 8.86
C VAL A 177 7.53 -0.19 10.10
N GLY A 178 8.73 -0.09 10.67
CA GLY A 178 9.15 -0.94 11.79
C GLY A 178 8.43 -0.63 13.10
N ARG A 179 8.27 -1.65 13.94
CA ARG A 179 7.85 -1.47 15.34
C ARG A 179 8.97 -0.84 16.17
N ASN A 180 8.59 -0.15 17.25
CA ASN A 180 9.55 0.24 18.27
C ASN A 180 10.18 -1.02 18.93
N THR A 181 11.48 -0.95 19.21
CA THR A 181 12.29 -2.03 19.79
C THR A 181 12.24 -2.08 21.32
N LYS A 182 11.95 -0.95 21.99
CA LYS A 182 12.02 -0.84 23.46
C LYS A 182 10.74 -1.32 24.18
N GLY A 183 9.63 -1.49 23.45
CA GLY A 183 8.31 -1.79 24.03
C GLY A 183 7.69 -0.58 24.77
N GLY A 184 6.37 -0.64 24.99
CA GLY A 184 5.59 0.40 25.67
C GLY A 184 4.58 1.11 24.76
N ASP A 185 3.46 1.55 25.35
CA ASP A 185 2.26 2.03 24.62
C ASP A 185 2.41 3.41 23.96
N ASN A 186 3.41 4.20 24.36
CA ASN A 186 3.60 5.59 23.91
C ASN A 186 4.78 5.80 22.96
N ASN A 187 5.49 4.74 22.59
CA ASN A 187 6.71 4.84 21.80
C ASN A 187 6.49 4.24 20.39
N GLY A 188 6.28 5.09 19.40
CA GLY A 188 6.06 4.68 18.01
C GLY A 188 5.66 5.85 17.09
N PHE A 189 5.26 5.53 15.86
CA PHE A 189 4.76 6.52 14.91
C PHE A 189 3.31 6.91 15.24
N HIS A 190 3.01 8.20 15.36
CA HIS A 190 1.62 8.69 15.45
C HIS A 190 0.88 8.63 14.11
N THR A 191 1.61 8.77 13.00
CA THR A 191 1.08 8.60 11.64
C THR A 191 2.13 7.88 10.81
N GLY A 192 1.75 6.78 10.17
CA GLY A 192 2.69 5.95 9.38
C GLY A 192 2.96 6.55 8.00
N LEU A 193 1.90 6.82 7.24
CA LEU A 193 1.95 7.49 5.94
C LEU A 193 0.96 8.67 5.98
N ARG A 194 1.39 9.84 5.52
CA ARG A 194 0.58 11.07 5.48
C ARG A 194 0.68 11.71 4.11
N PHE A 195 -0.46 12.04 3.53
CA PHE A 195 -0.59 12.87 2.34
C PHE A 195 -1.15 14.21 2.78
N GLU A 196 -0.45 15.31 2.50
CA GLU A 196 -0.84 16.64 2.97
C GLU A 196 -1.88 17.29 2.05
N ALA A 197 -2.58 18.32 2.55
CA ALA A 197 -3.55 19.05 1.76
C ALA A 197 -2.90 19.62 0.49
N GLY A 198 -3.51 19.35 -0.66
CA GLY A 198 -2.97 19.80 -1.96
C GLY A 198 -1.83 18.94 -2.51
N SER A 199 -1.41 17.85 -1.84
CA SER A 199 -0.38 16.94 -2.39
C SER A 199 -0.90 16.11 -3.56
N ILE A 200 -2.22 16.03 -3.73
CA ILE A 200 -2.91 15.35 -4.83
C ILE A 200 -3.89 16.37 -5.41
N VAL A 201 -3.81 16.58 -6.71
CA VAL A 201 -4.59 17.59 -7.43
C VAL A 201 -5.17 17.00 -8.71
N ARG A 202 -6.26 17.59 -9.19
CA ARG A 202 -6.86 17.27 -10.49
C ARG A 202 -6.00 17.81 -11.64
N ASN A 203 -6.05 17.15 -12.80
CA ASN A 203 -5.60 17.70 -14.08
C ASN A 203 -6.84 18.09 -14.92
N THR A 204 -6.71 18.93 -15.95
CA THR A 204 -7.78 19.56 -16.75
C THR A 204 -8.60 18.59 -17.63
N GLY A 205 -8.99 17.44 -17.08
CA GLY A 205 -9.78 16.42 -17.76
C GLY A 205 -9.98 15.13 -16.96
N ASN A 206 -9.18 14.88 -15.91
CA ASN A 206 -9.28 13.70 -15.05
C ASN A 206 -8.87 14.03 -13.62
N ASP A 207 -9.48 13.33 -12.66
CA ASP A 207 -9.08 13.38 -11.27
C ASP A 207 -7.84 12.50 -11.03
N GLY A 208 -6.94 12.95 -10.16
CA GLY A 208 -5.80 12.15 -9.72
C GLY A 208 -6.22 11.06 -8.75
N GLU A 209 -5.37 10.06 -8.55
CA GLU A 209 -5.56 8.99 -7.57
C GLU A 209 -4.48 9.04 -6.50
N ALA A 210 -4.89 9.08 -5.23
CA ALA A 210 -3.96 9.07 -4.10
C ALA A 210 -3.17 7.76 -4.01
N ILE A 211 -3.87 6.64 -4.21
CA ILE A 211 -3.34 5.28 -4.09
C ILE A 211 -4.02 4.41 -5.15
N ARG A 212 -3.22 3.70 -5.96
CA ARG A 212 -3.67 2.68 -6.91
C ARG A 212 -3.13 1.31 -6.55
N VAL A 213 -3.93 0.27 -6.76
CA VAL A 213 -3.52 -1.13 -6.69
C VAL A 213 -4.00 -1.84 -7.96
N ASP A 214 -3.07 -2.18 -8.85
CA ASP A 214 -3.37 -2.85 -10.12
C ASP A 214 -3.41 -4.37 -9.99
N ALA A 215 -4.24 -5.01 -10.83
CA ALA A 215 -4.30 -6.46 -10.93
C ALA A 215 -3.01 -7.03 -11.58
N PRO A 216 -2.69 -8.31 -11.37
CA PRO A 216 -1.59 -8.97 -12.05
C PRO A 216 -1.77 -8.92 -13.57
N ILE A 217 -0.66 -8.76 -14.30
CA ILE A 217 -0.65 -8.78 -15.78
C ILE A 217 -0.97 -10.17 -16.35
N SER A 218 -0.88 -11.25 -15.55
CA SER A 218 -1.18 -12.61 -16.00
C SER A 218 -2.62 -13.04 -15.67
N SER A 219 -3.26 -13.72 -16.62
CA SER A 219 -4.67 -14.14 -16.57
C SER A 219 -5.01 -15.21 -15.53
N SER A 220 -4.02 -15.73 -14.79
CA SER A 220 -4.22 -16.77 -13.77
C SER A 220 -3.79 -16.34 -12.35
N GLY A 221 -3.25 -15.12 -12.20
CA GLY A 221 -2.81 -14.60 -10.91
C GLY A 221 -3.97 -13.96 -10.14
N SER A 222 -4.14 -14.32 -8.86
CA SER A 222 -5.00 -13.57 -7.92
C SER A 222 -4.15 -12.97 -6.82
N ILE A 223 -4.47 -11.73 -6.43
CA ILE A 223 -3.81 -11.02 -5.32
C ILE A 223 -4.88 -10.41 -4.40
N GLY A 224 -4.51 -10.22 -3.13
CA GLY A 224 -5.26 -9.35 -2.23
C GLY A 224 -4.82 -7.90 -2.41
N GLY A 225 -5.72 -6.95 -2.10
CA GLY A 225 -5.39 -5.52 -2.07
C GLY A 225 -4.94 -5.06 -0.69
N LEU A 226 -5.89 -4.67 0.16
CA LEU A 226 -5.64 -4.17 1.51
C LEU A 226 -6.06 -5.21 2.56
N ARG A 227 -5.21 -5.41 3.59
CA ARG A 227 -5.47 -6.34 4.68
C ARG A 227 -5.25 -5.67 6.03
N PHE A 228 -6.23 -5.80 6.92
CA PHE A 228 -6.12 -5.46 8.33
C PHE A 228 -6.04 -6.77 9.15
N ALA A 229 -4.93 -7.00 9.84
CA ALA A 229 -4.70 -8.22 10.60
C ALA A 229 -4.51 -7.92 12.09
N ARG A 230 -5.06 -8.80 12.94
CA ARG A 230 -4.87 -8.72 14.40
C ARG A 230 -3.39 -8.88 14.80
N ALA A 231 -3.04 -8.40 15.99
CA ALA A 231 -1.73 -8.64 16.59
C ALA A 231 -1.44 -10.15 16.77
N HIS A 232 -0.17 -10.55 16.60
CA HIS A 232 0.28 -11.96 16.61
C HIS A 232 0.43 -12.55 18.03
N THR A 233 -0.03 -11.91 19.10
CA THR A 233 0.07 -12.47 20.46
C THR A 233 -1.18 -12.18 21.27
N SER A 234 -1.30 -12.84 22.42
CA SER A 234 -2.39 -12.82 23.42
C SER A 234 -2.84 -11.44 23.93
N HIS A 235 -2.33 -10.35 23.36
CA HIS A 235 -2.65 -8.97 23.72
C HIS A 235 -3.73 -8.46 22.78
N GLY A 236 -4.92 -8.19 23.34
CA GLY A 236 -6.15 -7.79 22.65
C GLY A 236 -6.13 -6.41 21.99
N GLY A 237 -5.06 -6.06 21.28
CA GLY A 237 -5.01 -4.85 20.47
C GLY A 237 -6.07 -4.89 19.37
N VAL A 238 -6.94 -3.88 19.34
CA VAL A 238 -8.01 -3.73 18.35
C VAL A 238 -7.78 -2.47 17.51
N PHE A 239 -8.10 -2.55 16.22
CA PHE A 239 -8.27 -1.34 15.42
C PHE A 239 -9.52 -0.61 15.91
N LYS A 240 -9.42 0.70 16.12
CA LYS A 240 -10.61 1.53 16.39
C LYS A 240 -11.50 1.64 15.15
N TYR A 241 -10.87 1.82 13.99
CA TYR A 241 -11.51 1.85 12.67
C TYR A 241 -10.52 1.42 11.59
N ALA A 242 -11.05 0.94 10.46
CA ALA A 242 -10.26 0.76 9.23
C ALA A 242 -10.31 2.02 8.35
N PHE A 243 -11.49 2.66 8.29
CA PHE A 243 -11.76 3.90 7.56
C PHE A 243 -12.59 4.83 8.44
N LYS A 244 -12.30 6.13 8.42
CA LYS A 244 -13.00 7.20 9.17
C LYS A 244 -13.21 8.37 8.19
N THR A 245 -14.43 8.89 8.10
CA THR A 245 -14.84 9.87 7.06
C THR A 245 -15.74 11.00 7.58
N ASP A 246 -15.90 11.13 8.89
CA ASP A 246 -16.69 12.17 9.59
C ASP A 246 -16.17 13.60 9.38
N GLU A 247 -14.93 13.77 8.92
CA GLU A 247 -14.30 15.06 8.63
C GLU A 247 -14.28 15.41 7.12
N ALA A 248 -14.81 14.54 6.24
CA ALA A 248 -14.75 14.68 4.79
C ALA A 248 -16.10 14.97 4.13
N VAL A 249 -16.08 15.67 2.98
CA VAL A 249 -17.26 15.92 2.12
C VAL A 249 -17.03 15.26 0.75
N PHE A 250 -18.02 14.53 0.25
CA PHE A 250 -17.95 13.79 -1.02
C PHE A 250 -18.96 14.37 -2.02
N ALA A 251 -18.55 14.56 -3.29
CA ALA A 251 -19.38 15.19 -4.31
C ALA A 251 -20.71 14.44 -4.57
N ASP A 252 -20.67 13.10 -4.58
CA ASP A 252 -21.84 12.24 -4.76
C ASP A 252 -22.36 11.65 -3.42
N ASN A 253 -21.87 12.14 -2.28
CA ASN A 253 -22.07 11.53 -0.95
C ASN A 253 -21.66 10.04 -0.90
N GLU A 254 -20.73 9.62 -1.74
CA GLU A 254 -20.30 8.23 -1.87
C GLU A 254 -18.89 8.04 -1.29
N VAL A 255 -18.80 7.21 -0.24
CA VAL A 255 -17.51 6.82 0.37
C VAL A 255 -16.85 5.66 -0.38
N GLY A 256 -17.64 4.84 -1.10
CA GLY A 256 -17.12 3.71 -1.84
C GLY A 256 -18.05 3.29 -2.98
N ARG A 257 -17.46 3.13 -4.17
CA ARG A 257 -18.12 2.70 -5.40
C ARG A 257 -17.68 1.30 -5.78
N LEU A 258 -18.63 0.44 -6.12
CA LEU A 258 -18.38 -0.90 -6.63
C LEU A 258 -18.82 -1.00 -8.09
N GLY A 259 -18.08 -1.75 -8.90
CA GLY A 259 -18.47 -2.07 -10.27
C GLY A 259 -19.70 -2.98 -10.34
N VAL A 260 -20.31 -3.09 -11.53
CA VAL A 260 -21.46 -3.98 -11.75
C VAL A 260 -21.08 -5.41 -11.35
N THR A 261 -21.99 -6.12 -10.67
CA THR A 261 -21.81 -7.49 -10.12
C THR A 261 -20.77 -7.65 -9.00
N GLN A 262 -20.08 -6.58 -8.60
CA GLN A 262 -19.17 -6.63 -7.46
C GLN A 262 -19.97 -6.62 -6.15
N ARG A 263 -19.38 -7.22 -5.12
CA ARG A 263 -20.00 -7.38 -3.81
C ARG A 263 -19.02 -6.97 -2.73
N LEU A 264 -19.54 -6.28 -1.72
CA LEU A 264 -18.91 -6.32 -0.42
C LEU A 264 -19.28 -7.68 0.22
N SER A 265 -18.35 -8.31 0.94
CA SER A 265 -18.59 -9.62 1.56
C SER A 265 -18.05 -9.64 2.99
N TRP A 266 -18.82 -10.23 3.90
CA TRP A 266 -18.55 -10.30 5.33
C TRP A 266 -18.29 -11.77 5.62
N TYR A 267 -17.02 -12.15 5.66
CA TYR A 267 -16.60 -13.52 5.92
C TYR A 267 -16.26 -13.70 7.41
N SER A 268 -16.94 -14.61 8.11
CA SER A 268 -16.53 -15.07 9.44
C SER A 268 -17.21 -16.40 9.84
N ASN A 269 -16.60 -17.10 10.80
CA ASN A 269 -17.15 -18.22 11.58
C ASN A 269 -18.05 -17.72 12.75
N GLY A 270 -18.73 -16.58 12.62
CA GLY A 270 -19.51 -15.96 13.72
C GLY A 270 -20.60 -15.00 13.25
N ALA A 271 -21.04 -14.10 14.14
CA ALA A 271 -22.11 -13.14 13.85
C ALA A 271 -21.69 -12.15 12.75
N ARG A 272 -22.37 -12.20 11.60
CA ARG A 272 -22.24 -11.22 10.51
C ARG A 272 -23.24 -10.11 10.76
N ARG A 273 -22.78 -8.88 10.98
CA ARG A 273 -23.66 -7.73 11.23
C ARG A 273 -23.25 -6.59 10.32
N VAL A 274 -24.23 -6.10 9.54
CA VAL A 274 -24.24 -4.73 9.07
C VAL A 274 -25.11 -3.99 10.07
N SER A 275 -24.53 -3.01 10.77
CA SER A 275 -25.21 -2.26 11.81
C SER A 275 -25.40 -0.83 11.32
N LEU A 276 -26.64 -0.39 11.22
CA LEU A 276 -27.06 0.95 10.84
C LEU A 276 -27.64 1.60 12.11
N VAL A 277 -26.85 2.40 12.83
CA VAL A 277 -27.20 2.88 14.18
C VAL A 277 -26.96 4.38 14.30
N GLY A 278 -27.93 5.08 14.88
CA GLY A 278 -27.89 6.53 15.12
C GLY A 278 -28.38 7.37 13.93
N GLY A 279 -28.88 8.58 14.22
CA GLY A 279 -29.30 9.57 13.21
C GLY A 279 -30.35 9.08 12.20
N ASN A 280 -30.44 9.79 11.06
CA ASN A 280 -31.28 9.43 9.92
C ASN A 280 -30.55 8.41 9.03
N THR A 281 -30.40 7.17 9.48
CA THR A 281 -29.75 6.12 8.68
C THR A 281 -30.75 5.43 7.74
N THR A 282 -30.39 5.26 6.45
CA THR A 282 -31.25 4.66 5.43
C THR A 282 -30.57 3.48 4.73
N LEU A 283 -31.33 2.40 4.46
CA LEU A 283 -30.96 1.34 3.53
C LEU A 283 -31.88 1.43 2.31
N SER A 284 -31.32 1.71 1.13
CA SER A 284 -32.08 1.78 -0.13
C SER A 284 -31.70 0.62 -1.04
N ILE A 285 -32.71 -0.06 -1.59
CA ILE A 285 -32.56 -1.15 -2.56
C ILE A 285 -33.48 -0.81 -3.74
N THR A 286 -32.89 -0.44 -4.88
CA THR A 286 -33.64 -0.09 -6.10
C THR A 286 -33.54 -1.22 -7.12
N GLY A 287 -34.69 -1.72 -7.58
CA GLY A 287 -34.74 -2.77 -8.62
C GLY A 287 -34.26 -4.16 -8.17
N GLY A 288 -34.12 -4.38 -6.86
CA GLY A 288 -33.69 -5.66 -6.28
C GLY A 288 -34.63 -6.15 -5.18
N ALA A 289 -34.28 -7.28 -4.55
CA ALA A 289 -35.04 -7.87 -3.45
C ALA A 289 -34.24 -7.80 -2.13
N LEU A 290 -34.94 -7.54 -1.02
CA LEU A 290 -34.43 -7.74 0.33
C LEU A 290 -34.83 -9.14 0.82
N ASN A 291 -33.85 -10.01 1.06
CA ASN A 291 -34.10 -11.31 1.66
C ASN A 291 -33.69 -11.31 3.13
N ILE A 292 -34.65 -11.44 4.03
CA ILE A 292 -34.42 -11.58 5.48
C ILE A 292 -34.35 -13.08 5.79
N ALA A 293 -33.14 -13.64 5.73
CA ALA A 293 -32.93 -15.06 5.98
C ALA A 293 -33.25 -15.43 7.44
N ASN A 294 -34.03 -16.50 7.61
CA ASN A 294 -34.55 -16.96 8.90
C ASN A 294 -33.63 -18.05 9.53
N PRO A 295 -33.01 -17.81 10.70
CA PRO A 295 -32.46 -18.91 11.51
C PRO A 295 -33.38 -19.41 12.64
N VAL A 296 -34.47 -18.70 13.01
CA VAL A 296 -35.40 -19.10 14.10
C VAL A 296 -36.84 -18.66 13.80
N SER A 297 -37.82 -19.53 14.09
CA SER A 297 -39.26 -19.47 13.78
C SER A 297 -40.02 -18.17 14.12
N ASP A 298 -39.41 -17.20 14.79
CA ASP A 298 -40.02 -15.91 15.12
C ASP A 298 -39.40 -14.70 14.41
N THR A 299 -38.42 -14.91 13.52
CA THR A 299 -37.85 -13.83 12.70
C THR A 299 -38.85 -13.31 11.67
N GLY A 300 -38.76 -12.01 11.38
CA GLY A 300 -39.67 -11.29 10.50
C GLY A 300 -39.27 -9.82 10.37
N LEU A 301 -39.89 -9.09 9.45
CA LEU A 301 -39.74 -7.64 9.37
C LEU A 301 -40.41 -7.03 10.61
N GLN A 302 -39.70 -6.15 11.29
CA GLN A 302 -40.22 -5.37 12.40
C GLN A 302 -40.08 -3.88 12.11
N ILE A 303 -41.05 -3.09 12.57
CA ILE A 303 -41.00 -1.63 12.55
C ILE A 303 -41.18 -1.17 14.00
N ALA A 304 -40.23 -0.37 14.49
CA ALA A 304 -40.21 0.10 15.89
C ALA A 304 -40.39 -1.02 16.93
N GLY A 305 -39.75 -2.17 16.70
CA GLY A 305 -39.82 -3.35 17.59
C GLY A 305 -41.13 -4.14 17.50
N THR A 306 -42.06 -3.74 16.66
CA THR A 306 -43.31 -4.47 16.40
C THR A 306 -43.17 -5.28 15.12
N LYS A 307 -43.44 -6.58 15.18
CA LYS A 307 -43.45 -7.46 14.01
C LYS A 307 -44.57 -7.07 13.06
N VAL A 308 -44.21 -6.73 11.81
CA VAL A 308 -45.16 -6.35 10.76
C VAL A 308 -45.27 -7.40 9.66
N LEU A 309 -44.24 -8.24 9.47
CA LEU A 309 -44.27 -9.33 8.51
C LEU A 309 -43.55 -10.56 9.08
N GLY A 310 -44.21 -11.72 9.05
CA GLY A 310 -43.62 -13.01 9.39
C GLY A 310 -43.41 -13.89 8.15
N GLN A 311 -43.21 -15.18 8.38
CA GLN A 311 -43.20 -16.18 7.30
C GLN A 311 -44.57 -16.25 6.62
N ARG A 312 -44.56 -16.60 5.32
CA ARG A 312 -45.77 -16.92 4.56
C ARG A 312 -46.59 -17.97 5.33
N LYS A 313 -47.90 -17.74 5.45
CA LYS A 313 -48.82 -18.72 6.04
C LYS A 313 -49.35 -19.67 4.96
N GLY A 314 -48.97 -20.94 5.07
CA GLY A 314 -49.46 -22.01 4.19
C GLY A 314 -50.91 -22.43 4.48
N GLY A 315 -51.42 -23.39 3.72
CA GLY A 315 -52.75 -24.00 3.94
C GLY A 315 -53.92 -23.22 3.32
N TRP A 316 -53.64 -22.21 2.50
CA TRP A 316 -54.66 -21.47 1.76
C TRP A 316 -54.85 -22.06 0.37
N GLY A 317 -55.98 -22.72 0.13
CA GLY A 317 -56.36 -23.22 -1.19
C GLY A 317 -56.71 -22.10 -2.16
N GLY A 318 -56.57 -22.37 -3.47
CA GLY A 318 -56.96 -21.42 -4.52
C GLY A 318 -58.47 -21.13 -4.48
N VAL A 319 -58.83 -19.85 -4.45
CA VAL A 319 -60.23 -19.40 -4.39
C VAL A 319 -60.78 -19.25 -5.81
N SER A 320 -61.97 -19.78 -6.09
CA SER A 320 -62.62 -19.73 -7.41
C SER A 320 -63.79 -18.73 -7.46
N GLY A 321 -64.33 -18.46 -8.65
CA GLY A 321 -65.43 -17.52 -8.87
C GLY A 321 -65.00 -16.12 -9.33
N THR A 322 -65.93 -15.16 -9.33
CA THR A 322 -65.68 -13.79 -9.80
C THR A 322 -64.88 -12.99 -8.77
N THR A 323 -63.80 -12.34 -9.23
CA THR A 323 -63.08 -11.33 -8.44
C THR A 323 -63.59 -9.95 -8.80
N SER A 324 -63.88 -9.11 -7.82
CA SER A 324 -64.21 -7.72 -8.09
C SER A 324 -63.62 -6.79 -7.03
N ARG A 325 -63.01 -5.69 -7.51
CA ARG A 325 -62.41 -4.60 -6.72
C ARG A 325 -63.22 -3.31 -6.85
N ALA A 326 -64.46 -3.42 -7.33
CA ALA A 326 -65.35 -2.27 -7.52
C ALA A 326 -65.80 -1.68 -6.17
N GLN A 327 -66.49 -0.54 -6.21
CA GLN A 327 -67.02 0.15 -5.04
C GLN A 327 -67.74 -0.83 -4.08
N PHE A 328 -67.51 -0.65 -2.78
CA PHE A 328 -68.03 -1.50 -1.72
C PHE A 328 -68.75 -0.63 -0.70
N ASN A 329 -70.08 -0.59 -0.76
CA ASN A 329 -70.90 0.09 0.23
C ASN A 329 -71.36 -0.93 1.26
N THR A 330 -70.78 -0.84 2.46
CA THR A 330 -71.03 -1.77 3.57
C THR A 330 -72.47 -1.77 4.05
N SER A 331 -73.24 -0.72 3.76
CA SER A 331 -74.64 -0.59 4.20
C SER A 331 -75.64 -1.29 3.30
N ASN A 332 -75.27 -1.68 2.08
CA ASN A 332 -76.19 -2.33 1.12
C ASN A 332 -75.54 -3.46 0.31
N VAL A 333 -74.39 -3.97 0.77
CA VAL A 333 -73.67 -5.06 0.12
C VAL A 333 -74.51 -6.35 0.15
N THR A 334 -74.60 -7.04 -0.98
CA THR A 334 -75.13 -8.41 -1.03
C THR A 334 -74.06 -9.44 -0.63
N THR A 335 -74.47 -10.62 -0.19
CA THR A 335 -73.52 -11.72 0.13
C THR A 335 -72.62 -12.09 -1.05
N SER A 336 -73.14 -12.04 -2.29
CA SER A 336 -72.34 -12.30 -3.49
C SER A 336 -71.26 -11.24 -3.70
N GLN A 337 -71.61 -9.96 -3.56
CA GLN A 337 -70.65 -8.87 -3.66
C GLN A 337 -69.60 -8.94 -2.54
N LEU A 338 -69.98 -9.33 -1.32
CA LEU A 338 -69.03 -9.56 -0.23
C LEU A 338 -68.04 -10.69 -0.57
N ALA A 339 -68.53 -11.82 -1.08
CA ALA A 339 -67.68 -12.94 -1.47
C ALA A 339 -66.66 -12.56 -2.56
N GLU A 340 -67.08 -11.79 -3.57
CA GLU A 340 -66.18 -11.28 -4.62
C GLU A 340 -65.06 -10.39 -4.07
N ARG A 341 -65.34 -9.61 -3.01
CA ARG A 341 -64.36 -8.73 -2.34
C ARG A 341 -63.41 -9.51 -1.45
N VAL A 342 -63.92 -10.49 -0.70
CA VAL A 342 -63.09 -11.39 0.11
C VAL A 342 -62.15 -12.19 -0.78
N LYS A 343 -62.64 -12.67 -1.93
CA LYS A 343 -61.78 -13.31 -2.95
C LYS A 343 -60.68 -12.38 -3.42
N ALA A 344 -61.00 -11.14 -3.79
CA ALA A 344 -60.01 -10.16 -4.23
C ALA A 344 -58.91 -9.94 -3.16
N LEU A 345 -59.30 -9.82 -1.89
CA LEU A 345 -58.36 -9.68 -0.78
C LEU A 345 -57.44 -10.91 -0.65
N ILE A 346 -57.98 -12.13 -0.72
CA ILE A 346 -57.17 -13.36 -0.64
C ILE A 346 -56.19 -13.45 -1.82
N GLU A 347 -56.63 -13.12 -3.03
CA GLU A 347 -55.78 -13.08 -4.22
C GLU A 347 -54.64 -12.06 -4.07
N ASP A 348 -54.93 -10.86 -3.54
CA ASP A 348 -53.92 -9.82 -3.31
C ASP A 348 -52.89 -10.25 -2.25
N LEU A 349 -53.34 -10.84 -1.14
CA LEU A 349 -52.44 -11.39 -0.10
C LEU A 349 -51.58 -12.55 -0.62
N THR A 350 -52.13 -13.39 -1.50
CA THR A 350 -51.40 -14.47 -2.17
C THR A 350 -50.38 -13.91 -3.16
N GLY A 351 -50.74 -12.87 -3.91
CA GLY A 351 -49.86 -12.15 -4.84
C GLY A 351 -48.68 -11.48 -4.14
N HIS A 352 -48.90 -10.87 -2.98
CA HIS A 352 -47.81 -10.38 -2.11
C HIS A 352 -46.98 -11.50 -1.48
N GLY A 353 -47.51 -12.72 -1.45
CA GLY A 353 -46.89 -13.90 -0.88
C GLY A 353 -46.97 -14.01 0.64
N LEU A 354 -47.91 -13.30 1.25
CA LEU A 354 -48.21 -13.37 2.69
C LEU A 354 -48.88 -14.71 3.06
N ILE A 355 -49.68 -15.24 2.14
CA ILE A 355 -50.37 -16.53 2.27
C ILE A 355 -50.18 -17.39 1.00
N GLY A 356 -50.45 -18.68 1.07
CA GLY A 356 -50.46 -19.56 -0.10
C GLY A 356 -50.71 -21.03 0.26
N ALA A 357 -50.66 -21.90 -0.75
CA ALA A 357 -50.77 -23.35 -0.59
C ALA A 357 -49.66 -23.89 0.33
#